data_AF-F4GPM2-F1
#
_entry.id   AF-F4GPM2-F1
#
_cell.length_a   1.000
_cell.length_b   1.000
_cell.length_c   1.000
_cell.angle_alpha   90.00
_cell.angle_beta   90.00
_cell.angle_gamma   90.00
#
_symmetry.space_group_name_H-M   'P 1'
#
loop_
_entity.id
_entity.type
_entity.pdbx_description
1 polymer ?
#
loop_
_entity_poly.entity_id
_entity_poly.type
_entity_poly.pdbx_seq_one_letter_code
_entity_poly.pdbx_strand_id
1 'polypeptide(L)' 'MGDEAQPRDLLAMVVNCVERPVLQIALEHTHGNQSKAAEMLGITRSTLRKKLLAHDLQP' A
#
# COMPACT_ATOMS: atom_id res chain seq x y z
N MET A 1 -26.21 9.41 24.47
CA MET A 1 -26.60 9.71 23.08
C MET A 1 -25.39 9.37 22.23
N GLY A 2 -25.43 8.24 21.54
CA GLY A 2 -24.26 7.69 20.86
C GLY A 2 -23.85 8.57 19.69
N ASP A 3 -22.63 9.06 19.72
CA ASP A 3 -21.91 9.39 18.50
C ASP A 3 -21.60 8.04 17.84
N GLU A 4 -22.60 7.50 17.13
CA GLU A 4 -22.35 6.47 16.12
C GLU A 4 -21.51 7.18 15.07
N ALA A 5 -20.18 7.16 15.28
CA ALA A 5 -19.21 7.65 14.35
C ALA A 5 -19.42 6.90 13.05
N GLN A 6 -20.26 7.47 12.18
CA GLN A 6 -20.43 7.04 10.82
C GLN A 6 -19.02 6.85 10.27
N PRO A 7 -18.67 5.68 9.71
CA PRO A 7 -17.34 5.46 9.19
C PRO A 7 -17.12 6.41 8.01
N ARG A 8 -16.62 7.60 8.34
CA ARG A 8 -16.15 8.58 7.36
C ARG A 8 -14.89 7.96 6.76
N ASP A 9 -14.77 8.09 5.45
CA ASP A 9 -13.62 7.58 4.70
C ASP A 9 -13.49 6.05 4.69
N LEU A 10 -14.63 5.32 4.63
CA LEU A 10 -14.65 3.86 4.41
C LEU A 10 -13.77 3.44 3.21
N LEU A 11 -13.79 4.24 2.13
CA LEU A 11 -12.92 4.01 0.98
C LEU A 11 -11.43 4.09 1.36
N ALA A 12 -11.03 5.10 2.13
CA ALA A 12 -9.64 5.24 2.58
C ALA A 12 -9.24 4.11 3.52
N MET A 13 -10.15 3.66 4.40
CA MET A 13 -9.93 2.52 5.29
C MET A 13 -9.69 1.24 4.49
N VAL A 14 -10.56 0.94 3.51
CA VAL A 14 -10.41 -0.23 2.65
C VAL A 14 -9.12 -0.14 1.85
N VAL A 15 -8.82 1.02 1.25
CA VAL A 15 -7.58 1.24 0.49
C VAL A 15 -6.36 0.99 1.38
N ASN A 16 -6.31 1.54 2.59
CA ASN A 16 -5.19 1.32 3.51
C ASN A 16 -5.04 -0.15 3.91
N CYS A 17 -6.14 -0.87 4.14
CA CYS A 17 -6.12 -2.29 4.47
C CYS A 17 -5.59 -3.16 3.34
N VAL A 18 -5.91 -2.84 2.07
CA VAL A 18 -5.45 -3.63 0.91
C VAL A 18 -4.11 -3.17 0.36
N GLU A 19 -3.76 -1.90 0.53
CA GLU A 19 -2.54 -1.33 -0.05
C GLU A 19 -1.28 -1.96 0.56
N ARG A 20 -1.22 -2.08 1.89
CA ARG A 20 -0.09 -2.72 2.59
C ARG A 20 0.19 -4.17 2.11
N PRO A 21 -0.79 -5.11 2.10
CA PRO A 21 -0.54 -6.46 1.63
C PRO A 21 -0.21 -6.52 0.13
N VAL A 22 -0.81 -5.67 -0.70
CA VAL A 22 -0.49 -5.61 -2.14
C VAL A 22 0.97 -5.23 -2.38
N LEU A 23 1.47 -4.22 -1.65
CA LEU A 23 2.88 -3.81 -1.72
C LEU A 23 3.81 -4.93 -1.24
N GLN A 24 3.45 -5.62 -0.16
CA GLN A 24 4.25 -6.70 0.41
C GLN A 24 4.34 -7.90 -0.54
N ILE A 25 3.20 -8.36 -1.10
CA ILE A 25 3.16 -9.47 -2.06
C ILE A 25 4.01 -9.13 -3.31
N ALA A 26 3.91 -7.90 -3.80
CA ALA A 26 4.70 -7.46 -4.94
C ALA A 26 6.21 -7.46 -4.64
N LEU A 27 6.62 -7.02 -3.44
CA LEU A 27 8.02 -7.09 -3.02
C LEU A 27 8.51 -8.53 -2.82
N GLU A 28 7.69 -9.40 -2.23
CA GLU A 28 8.01 -10.82 -2.05
C GLU A 28 8.19 -11.53 -3.39
N HIS A 29 7.26 -11.32 -4.34
CA HIS A 29 7.36 -11.88 -5.69
C HIS A 29 8.58 -11.39 -6.47
N THR A 30 9.05 -10.16 -6.20
CA THR A 30 10.23 -9.60 -6.87
C THR A 30 11.50 -9.72 -6.05
N HIS A 31 11.46 -10.44 -4.92
CA HIS A 31 12.60 -10.65 -4.01
C HIS A 31 13.23 -9.32 -3.56
N GLY A 32 12.38 -8.35 -3.18
CA GLY A 32 12.79 -7.01 -2.74
C GLY A 32 13.17 -6.06 -3.88
N ASN A 33 13.09 -6.48 -5.15
CA ASN A 33 13.40 -5.61 -6.28
C ASN A 33 12.28 -4.60 -6.54
N GLN A 34 12.46 -3.38 -6.02
CA GLN A 34 11.51 -2.29 -6.15
C GLN A 34 11.18 -1.90 -7.60
N SER A 35 12.14 -1.99 -8.53
CA SER A 35 11.88 -1.63 -9.93
C SER A 35 10.91 -2.63 -10.56
N LYS A 36 11.13 -3.94 -10.32
CA LYS A 36 10.22 -5.00 -10.78
C LYS A 36 8.87 -4.95 -10.05
N ALA A 37 8.85 -4.61 -8.76
CA ALA A 37 7.61 -4.49 -8.00
C ALA A 37 6.76 -3.32 -8.52
N ALA A 38 7.41 -2.20 -8.84
CA ALA A 38 6.73 -1.04 -9.42
C ALA A 38 6.15 -1.36 -10.80
N GLU A 39 6.90 -2.08 -11.64
CA GLU A 39 6.43 -2.57 -12.94
C GLU A 39 5.22 -3.52 -12.78
N MET A 40 5.30 -4.49 -11.87
CA MET A 40 4.20 -5.43 -11.58
C MET A 40 2.94 -4.72 -11.08
N LEU A 41 3.10 -3.68 -10.27
CA LEU A 41 2.01 -2.87 -9.74
C LEU A 41 1.49 -1.81 -10.72
N GLY A 42 2.14 -1.63 -11.87
CA GLY A 42 1.77 -0.61 -12.86
C GLY A 42 1.97 0.83 -12.38
N ILE A 43 2.86 1.06 -11.41
CA ILE A 43 3.15 2.38 -10.84
C ILE A 43 4.60 2.78 -11.07
N THR A 44 4.90 4.07 -10.96
CA THR A 44 6.30 4.52 -11.00
C THR A 44 7.06 4.06 -9.76
N ARG A 45 8.38 3.82 -9.90
CA ARG A 45 9.26 3.52 -8.75
C ARG A 45 9.18 4.61 -7.66
N SER A 46 9.04 5.87 -8.06
CA SER A 46 8.88 6.99 -7.13
C SER A 46 7.59 6.90 -6.31
N THR A 47 6.49 6.48 -6.95
CA THR A 47 5.21 6.22 -6.28
C THR A 47 5.33 5.02 -5.34
N LEU A 48 5.92 3.92 -5.80
CA LEU A 48 6.15 2.74 -4.97
C LEU A 48 6.93 3.11 -3.70
N ARG A 49 8.05 3.82 -3.85
CA ARG A 49 8.88 4.24 -2.71
C ARG A 49 8.12 5.08 -1.69
N LYS A 50 7.27 6.02 -2.15
CA LYS A 50 6.43 6.82 -1.26
C LYS A 50 5.42 5.95 -0.50
N LYS A 51 4.79 4.98 -1.18
CA LYS A 51 3.84 4.06 -0.56
C LYS A 51 4.52 3.13 0.45
N LEU A 52 5.70 2.60 0.13
CA LEU A 52 6.49 1.79 1.07
C LEU A 52 6.84 2.56 2.34
N LEU A 53 7.30 3.82 2.21
CA LEU A 53 7.56 4.68 3.36
C LEU A 53 6.29 5.00 4.17
N ALA A 54 5.15 5.20 3.51
CA ALA A 54 3.88 5.49 4.19
C ALA A 54 3.33 4.29 4.99
N HIS A 55 3.71 3.07 4.61
CA HIS A 55 3.27 1.83 5.24
C HIS A 55 4.35 1.17 6.12
N ASP A 56 5.46 1.87 6.38
CA ASP A 56 6.65 1.39 7.10
C ASP A 56 7.17 0.04 6.57
N LEU A 57 6.99 -0.20 5.27
CA LEU A 57 7.51 -1.37 4.57
C LEU A 57 8.93 -1.05 4.11
N GLN A 58 9.92 -1.46 4.90
CA GLN A 58 11.32 -1.38 4.47
C GLN A 58 11.64 -2.56 3.52
N PRO A 59 12.41 -2.32 2.45
CA PRO A 59 12.89 -3.37 1.56
C PRO A 59 13.88 -4.32 2.24
#